data_AF-A0A0S4L0G6-F1
#
_entry.id   AF-A0A0S4L0G6-F1
#
_cell.length_a   1.000
_cell.length_b   1.000
_cell.length_c   1.000
_cell.angle_alpha   90.00
_cell.angle_beta   90.00
_cell.angle_gamma   90.00
#
_symmetry.space_group_name_H-M   'P 1'
#
loop_
_entity.id
_entity.type
_entity.pdbx_description
1 polymer ?
#
loop_
_entity_poly.entity_id
_entity_poly.type
_entity_poly.pdbx_seq_one_letter_code
_entity_poly.pdbx_strand_id
1 'polypeptide(L)'
;MARWRSRGTVKVVARSWEGNGLRKMPRAQARCERLSRAIEDRWVALRRHCADEPSGLRLGRLLHRLAQDDPGVQESALAELELATQLVRAGVHLCFLPESRARTADLECHLGHERFFVEVTAMVGSGVRRRIPLRGMAETDEQREEGRGTILTHRILARVQQKAKQLADYCDPVVLQISIPHADLTGRLDGRREETWLDVKALSGAVTVLLTKLPHLSAVLIVLWDVEPLPSKAGTRLANVEVVERARHQRAVPRVRMLVRNPRADAPLTERQVEMLREIL
;
A
#
# COMPACT_ATOMS: atom_id res chain seq x y z
N MET A 1 -48.54 -7.32 -31.78
CA MET A 1 -48.74 -8.43 -30.82
C MET A 1 -47.39 -8.95 -30.36
N ALA A 2 -46.96 -8.52 -29.17
CA ALA A 2 -45.71 -8.95 -28.56
C ALA A 2 -45.86 -10.36 -27.95
N ARG A 3 -44.95 -11.28 -28.30
CA ARG A 3 -44.91 -12.63 -27.72
C ARG A 3 -43.90 -12.68 -26.58
N TRP A 4 -44.42 -12.80 -25.37
CA TRP A 4 -43.71 -13.13 -24.13
C TRP A 4 -43.15 -14.57 -24.23
N ARG A 5 -41.88 -14.79 -23.90
CA ARG A 5 -41.33 -16.13 -23.62
C ARG A 5 -40.59 -16.13 -22.28
N SER A 6 -40.90 -17.13 -21.47
CA SER A 6 -40.54 -17.29 -20.07
C SER A 6 -39.09 -17.74 -19.85
N ARG A 7 -38.55 -17.32 -18.70
CA ARG A 7 -37.25 -17.66 -18.12
C ARG A 7 -37.02 -19.17 -18.00
N GLY A 8 -35.91 -19.67 -18.54
CA GLY A 8 -35.33 -20.96 -18.19
C GLY A 8 -34.16 -20.77 -17.23
N THR A 9 -34.30 -21.25 -16.00
CA THR A 9 -33.26 -21.32 -14.98
C THR A 9 -32.25 -22.41 -15.35
N VAL A 10 -30.97 -22.04 -15.49
CA VAL A 10 -29.88 -23.01 -15.65
C VAL A 10 -29.58 -23.62 -14.29
N LYS A 11 -29.97 -24.88 -14.09
CA LYS A 11 -29.52 -25.70 -12.96
C LYS A 11 -28.03 -25.97 -13.12
N VAL A 12 -27.21 -25.39 -12.23
CA VAL A 12 -25.83 -25.78 -12.05
C VAL A 12 -25.82 -27.12 -11.33
N VAL A 13 -25.55 -28.20 -12.07
CA VAL A 13 -25.34 -29.53 -11.52
C VAL A 13 -23.97 -29.55 -10.84
N ALA A 14 -23.96 -29.56 -9.51
CA ALA A 14 -22.77 -29.88 -8.74
C ALA A 14 -22.42 -31.36 -8.98
N ARG A 15 -21.36 -31.62 -9.76
CA ARG A 15 -20.77 -32.95 -9.84
C ARG A 15 -20.04 -33.23 -8.53
N SER A 16 -20.61 -34.13 -7.74
CA SER A 16 -19.91 -34.88 -6.68
C SER A 16 -18.71 -35.60 -7.28
N TRP A 17 -17.54 -35.45 -6.66
CA TRP A 17 -16.36 -36.28 -6.91
C TRP A 17 -15.96 -36.90 -5.57
N GLU A 18 -16.50 -38.09 -5.30
CA GLU A 18 -15.81 -39.10 -4.50
C GLU A 18 -14.66 -39.65 -5.34
N GLY A 19 -13.46 -39.69 -4.76
CA GLY A 19 -12.28 -40.20 -5.44
C GLY A 19 -11.00 -39.78 -4.71
N ASN A 20 -10.50 -40.69 -3.88
CA ASN A 20 -9.20 -40.60 -3.22
C ASN A 20 -8.07 -40.26 -4.21
N GLY A 21 -7.50 -39.08 -4.02
CA GLY A 21 -6.29 -38.62 -4.68
C GLY A 21 -5.97 -37.27 -4.11
N LEU A 22 -4.78 -37.11 -3.51
CA LEU A 22 -4.27 -35.87 -2.93
C LEU A 22 -4.52 -34.69 -3.89
N ARG A 23 -5.63 -33.98 -3.67
CA ARG A 23 -5.99 -32.77 -4.41
C ARG A 23 -4.93 -31.74 -4.08
N LYS A 24 -3.97 -31.55 -5.00
CA LYS A 24 -3.16 -30.33 -5.04
C LYS A 24 -4.16 -29.17 -5.14
N MET A 25 -4.36 -28.45 -4.04
CA MET A 25 -5.23 -27.28 -4.04
C MET A 25 -4.80 -26.34 -5.18
N PRO A 26 -5.75 -25.77 -5.95
CA PRO A 26 -5.43 -24.75 -6.92
C PRO A 26 -4.63 -23.63 -6.24
N ARG A 27 -3.52 -23.19 -6.85
CA ARG A 27 -2.61 -22.18 -6.26
C ARG A 27 -3.33 -20.89 -5.82
N ALA A 28 -4.43 -20.54 -6.49
CA ALA A 28 -5.28 -19.41 -6.13
C ALA A 28 -6.04 -19.63 -4.80
N GLN A 29 -6.60 -20.82 -4.59
CA GLN A 29 -7.34 -21.16 -3.37
C GLN A 29 -6.41 -21.28 -2.16
N ALA A 30 -5.25 -21.93 -2.33
CA ALA A 30 -4.21 -21.98 -1.30
C ALA A 30 -3.65 -20.59 -0.96
N ARG A 31 -3.62 -19.65 -1.92
CA ARG A 31 -3.21 -18.26 -1.69
C ARG A 31 -4.26 -17.49 -0.89
N CYS A 32 -5.54 -17.63 -1.22
CA CYS A 32 -6.63 -16.98 -0.48
C CYS A 32 -6.71 -17.49 0.97
N GLU A 33 -6.59 -18.79 1.19
CA GLU A 33 -6.59 -19.37 2.55
C GLU A 33 -5.36 -18.93 3.37
N ARG A 34 -4.18 -18.85 2.75
CA ARG A 34 -2.97 -18.31 3.41
C ARG A 34 -3.10 -16.83 3.75
N LEU A 35 -3.70 -16.04 2.86
CA LEU A 35 -3.95 -14.63 3.11
C LEU A 35 -4.94 -14.45 4.26
N SER A 36 -6.01 -15.25 4.32
CA SER A 36 -6.96 -15.26 5.44
C SER A 36 -6.27 -15.55 6.77
N ARG A 37 -5.46 -16.61 6.85
CA ARG A 37 -4.72 -16.95 8.07
C ARG A 37 -3.72 -15.86 8.47
N ALA A 38 -3.00 -15.29 7.51
CA ALA A 38 -2.05 -14.21 7.79
C ALA A 38 -2.75 -12.94 8.31
N ILE A 39 -3.95 -12.64 7.81
CA ILE A 39 -4.78 -11.54 8.31
C ILE A 39 -5.27 -11.83 9.73
N GLU A 40 -5.75 -13.04 9.98
CA GLU A 40 -6.18 -13.49 11.32
C GLU A 40 -5.03 -13.40 12.34
N ASP A 41 -3.85 -13.90 12.00
CA ASP A 41 -2.66 -13.85 12.86
C ASP A 41 -2.26 -12.39 13.18
N ARG A 42 -2.28 -11.51 12.16
CA ARG A 42 -2.02 -10.07 12.31
C ARG A 42 -3.04 -9.43 13.26
N TRP A 43 -4.32 -9.75 13.07
CA TRP A 43 -5.39 -9.23 13.92
C TRP A 43 -5.25 -9.68 15.37
N VAL A 44 -4.99 -10.97 15.62
CA VAL A 44 -4.81 -11.49 16.99
C VAL A 44 -3.61 -10.81 17.65
N ALA A 45 -2.51 -10.61 16.93
CA ALA A 45 -1.33 -9.91 17.46
C ALA A 45 -1.65 -8.45 17.82
N LEU A 46 -2.30 -7.71 16.91
CA LEU A 46 -2.67 -6.31 17.14
C LEU A 46 -3.68 -6.16 18.28
N ARG A 47 -4.69 -7.01 18.35
CA ARG A 47 -5.70 -6.97 19.42
C ARG A 47 -5.11 -7.24 20.81
N ARG A 48 -4.08 -8.10 20.90
CA ARG A 48 -3.38 -8.33 22.17
C ARG A 48 -2.54 -7.13 22.59
N HIS A 49 -2.11 -6.33 21.62
CA HIS A 49 -1.23 -5.18 21.84
C HIS A 49 -2.02 -3.90 22.16
N CYS A 50 -3.11 -3.64 21.44
CA CYS A 50 -3.99 -2.49 21.67
C CYS A 50 -5.02 -2.85 22.75
N ALA A 51 -4.79 -2.37 23.98
CA ALA A 51 -5.69 -2.63 25.12
C ALA A 51 -6.83 -1.61 25.26
N ASP A 52 -6.81 -0.52 24.48
CA ASP A 52 -7.82 0.53 24.56
C ASP A 52 -9.06 0.21 23.70
N GLU A 53 -10.23 0.54 24.25
CA GLU A 53 -11.52 0.30 23.62
C GLU A 53 -11.67 0.98 22.23
N PRO A 54 -11.23 2.25 22.02
CA PRO A 54 -11.30 2.90 20.72
C PRO A 54 -10.49 2.17 19.63
N SER A 55 -9.28 1.71 19.95
CA SER A 55 -8.47 0.93 19.02
C SER A 55 -9.11 -0.40 18.68
N GLY A 56 -9.71 -1.07 19.67
CA GLY A 56 -10.48 -2.30 19.46
C GLY A 56 -11.63 -2.11 18.45
N LEU A 57 -12.37 -1.01 18.56
CA LEU A 57 -13.45 -0.65 17.63
C LEU A 57 -12.92 -0.33 16.22
N ARG A 58 -11.84 0.45 16.11
CA ARG A 58 -11.22 0.79 14.81
C ARG A 58 -10.66 -0.45 14.12
N LEU A 59 -10.00 -1.34 14.86
CA LEU A 59 -9.52 -2.62 14.36
C LEU A 59 -10.67 -3.52 13.89
N GLY A 60 -11.79 -3.55 14.61
CA GLY A 60 -13.02 -4.23 14.17
C GLY A 60 -13.57 -3.68 12.85
N ARG A 61 -13.56 -2.35 12.67
CA ARG A 61 -13.96 -1.71 11.40
C ARG A 61 -13.03 -2.06 10.25
N LEU A 62 -11.72 -2.16 10.48
CA LEU A 62 -10.76 -2.61 9.46
C LEU A 62 -11.06 -4.02 8.99
N LEU A 63 -11.36 -4.95 9.91
CA LEU A 63 -11.78 -6.30 9.53
C LEU A 63 -13.08 -6.30 8.71
N HIS A 64 -14.05 -5.47 9.09
CA HIS A 64 -15.28 -5.34 8.33
C HIS A 64 -15.01 -4.82 6.91
N ARG A 65 -14.11 -3.84 6.75
CA ARG A 65 -13.67 -3.32 5.44
C ARG A 65 -13.00 -4.40 4.58
N LEU A 66 -12.22 -5.31 5.17
CA LEU A 66 -11.65 -6.44 4.44
C LEU A 66 -12.70 -7.42 3.91
N ALA A 67 -13.85 -7.51 4.57
CA ALA A 67 -14.95 -8.36 4.14
C ALA A 67 -15.86 -7.72 3.07
N GLN A 68 -15.64 -6.45 2.72
CA GLN A 68 -16.42 -5.75 1.68
C GLN A 68 -15.89 -6.06 0.28
N ASP A 69 -16.76 -6.02 -0.73
CA ASP A 69 -16.42 -6.31 -2.13
C ASP A 69 -15.73 -5.15 -2.87
N ASP A 70 -15.29 -4.09 -2.17
CA ASP A 70 -14.58 -2.95 -2.77
C ASP A 70 -13.05 -3.14 -2.64
N PRO A 71 -12.32 -3.37 -3.74
CA PRO A 71 -10.87 -3.55 -3.71
C PRO A 71 -10.11 -2.33 -3.17
N GLY A 72 -10.63 -1.13 -3.39
CA GLY A 72 -10.07 0.11 -2.86
C GLY A 72 -10.05 0.13 -1.33
N VAL A 73 -11.19 -0.25 -0.75
CA VAL A 73 -11.38 -0.32 0.70
C VAL A 73 -10.56 -1.44 1.33
N GLN A 74 -10.53 -2.61 0.67
CA GLN A 74 -9.74 -3.76 1.11
C GLN A 74 -8.25 -3.44 1.19
N GLU A 75 -7.66 -2.90 0.12
CA GLU A 75 -6.22 -2.61 0.07
C GLU A 75 -5.81 -1.51 1.06
N SER A 76 -6.68 -0.52 1.29
CA SER A 76 -6.47 0.48 2.33
C SER A 76 -6.40 -0.17 3.72
N ALA A 77 -7.33 -1.06 4.03
CA ALA A 77 -7.34 -1.78 5.30
C ALA A 77 -6.14 -2.75 5.44
N LEU A 78 -5.74 -3.42 4.35
CA LEU A 78 -4.56 -4.29 4.34
C LEU A 78 -3.27 -3.52 4.59
N ALA A 79 -3.11 -2.35 3.97
CA ALA A 79 -1.94 -1.50 4.17
C ALA A 79 -1.82 -1.04 5.63
N GLU A 80 -2.92 -0.61 6.23
CA GLU A 80 -2.97 -0.16 7.62
C GLU A 80 -2.63 -1.30 8.59
N LEU A 81 -3.24 -2.48 8.42
CA LEU A 81 -2.97 -3.66 9.24
C LEU A 81 -1.53 -4.17 9.09
N GLU A 82 -1.00 -4.14 7.87
CA GLU A 82 0.37 -4.58 7.61
C GLU A 82 1.38 -3.67 8.31
N LEU A 83 1.23 -2.35 8.16
CA LEU A 83 2.12 -1.40 8.78
C LEU A 83 2.02 -1.45 10.30
N ALA A 84 0.82 -1.45 10.86
CA ALA A 84 0.60 -1.56 12.30
C ALA A 84 1.28 -2.83 12.86
N THR A 85 1.14 -3.97 12.17
CA THR A 85 1.81 -5.21 12.60
C THR A 85 3.33 -5.07 12.60
N GLN A 86 3.91 -4.38 11.62
CA GLN A 86 5.36 -4.18 11.53
C GLN A 86 5.86 -3.26 12.63
N LEU A 87 5.13 -2.19 12.92
CA LEU A 87 5.44 -1.26 14.01
C LEU A 87 5.41 -1.99 15.38
N VAL A 88 4.39 -2.80 15.66
CA VAL A 88 4.35 -3.61 16.90
C VAL A 88 5.56 -4.54 17.00
N ARG A 89 5.92 -5.21 15.90
CA ARG A 89 7.07 -6.11 15.87
C ARG A 89 8.39 -5.40 16.10
N ALA A 90 8.49 -4.14 15.70
CA ALA A 90 9.63 -3.26 15.97
C ALA A 90 9.57 -2.60 17.37
N GLY A 91 8.65 -3.05 18.24
CA GLY A 91 8.55 -2.58 19.63
C GLY A 91 7.80 -1.27 19.82
N VAL A 92 7.06 -0.79 18.80
CA VAL A 92 6.26 0.43 18.90
C VAL A 92 4.93 0.14 19.57
N HIS A 93 4.57 0.95 20.56
CA HIS A 93 3.23 0.99 21.13
C HIS A 93 2.31 1.81 20.25
N LEU A 94 1.14 1.29 19.91
CA LEU A 94 0.27 1.92 18.92
C LEU A 94 -1.20 1.95 19.31
N CYS A 95 -1.80 3.08 19.02
CA CYS A 95 -3.22 3.37 19.19
C CYS A 95 -3.80 3.71 17.81
N PHE A 96 -4.90 3.05 17.46
CA PHE A 96 -5.65 3.37 16.26
C PHE A 96 -6.55 4.58 16.52
N LEU A 97 -6.30 5.66 15.80
CA LEU A 97 -7.08 6.87 15.94
C LEU A 97 -8.49 6.69 15.34
N PRO A 98 -9.51 7.30 15.95
CA PRO A 98 -10.87 7.17 15.48
C PRO A 98 -11.04 7.80 14.10
N GLU A 99 -11.92 7.23 13.28
CA GLU A 99 -12.37 7.84 12.04
C GLU A 99 -13.22 9.06 12.38
N SER A 100 -12.58 10.22 12.48
CA SER A 100 -13.24 11.47 12.81
C SER A 100 -13.50 12.30 11.54
N ARG A 101 -14.43 13.26 11.63
CA ARG A 101 -14.58 14.28 10.58
C ARG A 101 -13.41 15.28 10.58
N ALA A 102 -12.61 15.31 11.64
CA ALA A 102 -11.38 16.08 11.70
C ALA A 102 -10.27 15.33 10.94
N ARG A 103 -9.29 16.08 10.42
CA ARG A 103 -8.19 15.54 9.64
C ARG A 103 -7.17 14.92 10.58
N THR A 104 -7.41 13.67 10.96
CA THR A 104 -6.53 12.92 11.85
C THR A 104 -5.78 11.86 11.06
N ALA A 105 -4.52 11.62 11.47
CA ALA A 105 -3.76 10.45 11.07
C ALA A 105 -4.49 9.17 11.49
N ASP A 106 -4.12 8.04 10.90
CA ASP A 106 -4.69 6.73 11.23
C ASP A 106 -4.13 6.15 12.55
N LEU A 107 -2.84 6.35 12.80
CA LEU A 107 -2.14 5.75 13.93
C LEU A 107 -1.42 6.82 14.77
N GLU A 108 -1.52 6.67 16.08
CA GLU A 108 -0.63 7.30 17.05
C GLU A 108 0.37 6.23 17.55
N CYS A 109 1.65 6.55 17.47
CA CYS A 109 2.75 5.64 17.74
C CYS A 109 3.66 6.19 18.84
N HIS A 110 4.08 5.30 19.74
CA HIS A 110 4.93 5.60 20.89
C HIS A 110 6.13 4.66 20.91
N LEU A 111 7.33 5.24 20.90
CA LEU A 111 8.59 4.53 21.09
C LEU A 111 9.21 5.01 22.41
N GLY A 112 8.91 4.32 23.49
CA GLY A 112 9.21 4.81 24.85
C GLY A 112 8.39 6.05 25.17
N HIS A 113 9.04 7.20 25.33
CA HIS A 113 8.38 8.50 25.57
C HIS A 113 8.21 9.34 24.31
N GLU A 114 8.72 8.85 23.17
CA GLU A 114 8.69 9.59 21.90
C GLU A 114 7.42 9.25 21.14
N ARG A 115 6.64 10.28 20.81
CA ARG A 115 5.42 10.15 20.03
C ARG A 115 5.66 10.53 18.57
N PHE A 116 4.98 9.84 17.67
CA PHE A 116 4.83 10.24 16.27
C PHE A 116 3.51 9.70 15.70
N PHE A 117 3.08 10.28 14.58
CA PHE A 117 1.84 9.90 13.92
C PHE A 117 2.11 9.27 12.56
N VAL A 118 1.24 8.35 12.17
CA VAL A 118 1.34 7.69 10.87
C VAL A 118 0.01 7.75 10.15
N GLU A 119 0.04 8.35 8.95
CA GLU A 119 -1.08 8.31 8.01
C GLU A 119 -0.82 7.20 7.01
N VAL A 120 -1.80 6.32 6.79
CA VAL A 120 -1.67 5.19 5.87
C VAL A 120 -2.58 5.41 4.67
N THR A 121 -2.00 5.36 3.46
CA THR A 121 -2.79 5.43 2.24
C THR A 121 -2.42 4.31 1.29
N ALA A 122 -3.41 3.51 0.92
CA ALA A 122 -3.30 2.67 -0.27
C ALA A 122 -3.68 3.50 -1.50
N MET A 123 -2.82 3.48 -2.51
CA MET A 123 -3.16 3.99 -3.84
C MET A 123 -3.75 2.84 -4.63
N VAL A 124 -5.08 2.80 -4.69
CA VAL A 124 -5.81 1.89 -5.57
C VAL A 124 -6.28 2.62 -6.83
N GLY A 125 -6.25 1.94 -7.96
CA GLY A 125 -6.37 2.50 -9.29
C GLY A 125 -7.81 2.88 -9.51
N SER A 126 -8.04 4.13 -9.88
CA SER A 126 -9.27 4.52 -10.56
C SER A 126 -9.26 3.89 -11.95
N GLY A 127 -9.58 2.60 -12.01
CA GLY A 127 -9.65 1.79 -13.23
C GLY A 127 -10.82 2.19 -14.12
N VAL A 128 -10.85 3.44 -14.61
CA VAL A 128 -11.51 3.81 -15.87
C VAL A 128 -10.65 4.89 -16.53
N ARG A 129 -9.51 4.50 -17.12
CA ARG A 129 -8.93 5.31 -18.18
C ARG A 129 -9.87 5.22 -19.37
N ARG A 130 -10.67 6.26 -19.61
CA ARG A 130 -11.12 6.59 -20.97
C ARG A 130 -9.86 6.63 -21.82
N ARG A 131 -9.67 5.65 -22.69
CA ARG A 131 -8.71 5.73 -23.80
C ARG A 131 -8.99 7.06 -24.50
N ILE A 132 -8.15 8.06 -24.30
CA ILE A 132 -8.04 9.14 -25.26
C ILE A 132 -7.46 8.47 -26.50
N PRO A 133 -8.16 8.42 -27.64
CA PRO A 133 -7.60 7.83 -28.85
C PRO A 133 -6.50 8.77 -29.33
N LEU A 134 -5.26 8.50 -28.92
CA LEU A 134 -4.09 9.13 -29.51
C LEU A 134 -3.99 8.60 -30.95
N ARG A 135 -4.46 9.45 -31.85
CA ARG A 135 -4.46 9.25 -33.28
C ARG A 135 -3.01 9.31 -33.77
N GLY A 136 -2.48 8.21 -34.29
CA GLY A 136 -1.58 8.27 -35.44
C GLY A 136 -0.07 8.16 -35.25
N MET A 137 0.48 7.67 -34.13
CA MET A 137 1.87 7.19 -34.09
C MET A 137 1.99 5.90 -33.27
N ALA A 138 2.64 4.89 -33.83
CA ALA A 138 2.91 3.63 -33.14
C ALA A 138 4.01 3.87 -32.09
N GLU A 139 3.60 4.15 -30.85
CA GLU A 139 4.51 4.13 -29.70
C GLU A 139 5.16 2.74 -29.61
N THR A 140 6.48 2.69 -29.50
CA THR A 140 7.19 1.46 -29.15
C THR A 140 6.86 1.05 -27.72
N ASP A 141 6.97 -0.25 -27.42
CA ASP A 141 6.66 -0.75 -26.07
C ASP A 141 7.53 -0.06 -25.00
N GLU A 142 8.80 0.23 -25.30
CA GLU A 142 9.70 0.99 -24.42
C GLU A 142 9.17 2.39 -24.04
N GLN A 143 8.57 3.13 -25.00
CA GLN A 143 8.01 4.47 -24.75
C GLN A 143 6.74 4.41 -23.88
N ARG A 144 5.94 3.35 -24.03
CA ARG A 144 4.76 3.12 -23.18
C ARG A 144 5.14 2.75 -21.76
N GLU A 145 6.23 2.02 -21.60
CA GLU A 145 6.73 1.53 -20.31
C GLU A 145 7.36 2.64 -19.49
N GLU A 146 8.23 3.46 -20.10
CA GLU A 146 8.80 4.67 -19.47
C GLU A 146 7.69 5.67 -19.08
N GLY A 147 6.65 5.78 -19.90
CA GLY A 147 5.45 6.57 -19.59
C GLY A 147 4.73 6.08 -18.33
N ARG A 148 4.66 4.77 -18.07
CA ARG A 148 3.96 4.21 -16.89
C ARG A 148 4.69 4.52 -15.58
N GLY A 149 6.01 4.32 -15.53
CA GLY A 149 6.84 4.63 -14.36
C GLY A 149 6.77 6.13 -14.02
N THR A 150 6.79 6.98 -15.04
CA THR A 150 6.64 8.44 -14.90
C THR A 150 5.26 8.81 -14.37
N ILE A 151 4.19 8.22 -14.90
CA ILE A 151 2.83 8.46 -14.41
C ILE A 151 2.67 7.99 -12.95
N LEU A 152 3.23 6.84 -12.59
CA LEU A 152 3.21 6.35 -11.22
C LEU A 152 3.92 7.33 -10.29
N THR A 153 5.11 7.82 -10.67
CA THR A 153 5.83 8.86 -9.94
C THR A 153 4.97 10.10 -9.72
N HIS A 154 4.35 10.64 -10.77
CA HIS A 154 3.46 11.79 -10.64
C HIS A 154 2.26 11.53 -9.72
N ARG A 155 1.65 10.34 -9.79
CA ARG A 155 0.54 9.96 -8.90
C ARG A 155 0.99 9.90 -7.45
N ILE A 156 2.17 9.34 -7.17
CA ILE A 156 2.74 9.28 -5.81
C ILE A 156 2.97 10.70 -5.29
N LEU A 157 3.63 11.56 -6.07
CA LEU A 157 3.89 12.94 -5.66
C LEU A 157 2.60 13.73 -5.39
N ALA A 158 1.60 13.58 -6.26
CA ALA A 158 0.29 14.20 -6.08
C ALA A 158 -0.42 13.67 -4.83
N ARG A 159 -0.31 12.37 -4.54
CA ARG A 159 -0.89 11.77 -3.33
C ARG A 159 -0.19 12.26 -2.07
N VAL A 160 1.15 12.35 -2.08
CA VAL A 160 1.93 12.95 -0.98
C VAL A 160 1.42 14.35 -0.71
N GLN A 161 1.37 15.23 -1.72
CA GLN A 161 0.87 16.60 -1.56
C GLN A 161 -0.56 16.67 -1.03
N GLN A 162 -1.45 15.81 -1.54
CA GLN A 162 -2.84 15.79 -1.11
C GLN A 162 -2.97 15.41 0.37
N LYS A 163 -2.25 14.36 0.80
CA LYS A 163 -2.29 13.87 2.19
C LYS A 163 -1.58 14.80 3.16
N ALA A 164 -0.46 15.39 2.73
CA ALA A 164 0.29 16.38 3.49
C ALA A 164 -0.62 17.53 3.97
N LYS A 165 -1.47 18.09 3.08
CA LYS A 165 -2.45 19.13 3.45
C LYS A 165 -3.45 18.72 4.53
N GLN A 166 -3.71 17.43 4.70
CA GLN A 166 -4.60 16.94 5.75
C GLN A 166 -3.89 16.93 7.10
N LEU A 167 -2.57 16.80 7.11
CA LEU A 167 -1.74 16.59 8.29
C LEU A 167 -1.02 17.88 8.74
N ALA A 168 -1.35 19.03 8.14
CA ALA A 168 -0.67 20.29 8.38
C ALA A 168 -0.83 20.83 9.81
N ASP A 169 -1.86 20.38 10.54
CA ASP A 169 -2.16 20.85 11.90
C ASP A 169 -1.43 20.04 12.99
N TYR A 170 -0.64 19.03 12.62
CA TYR A 170 0.15 18.22 13.55
C TYR A 170 1.43 18.95 13.97
N CYS A 171 1.73 18.93 15.28
CA CYS A 171 2.95 19.50 15.86
C CYS A 171 4.03 18.45 16.18
N ASP A 172 3.66 17.17 16.24
CA ASP A 172 4.59 16.05 16.43
C ASP A 172 5.03 15.48 15.09
N PRO A 173 6.08 14.64 15.05
CA PRO A 173 6.53 14.03 13.80
C PRO A 173 5.43 13.21 13.11
N VAL A 174 5.30 13.38 11.79
CA VAL A 174 4.31 12.70 10.96
C VAL A 174 4.99 11.92 9.84
N VAL A 175 4.68 10.62 9.78
CA VAL A 175 5.11 9.73 8.69
C VAL A 175 3.92 9.43 7.79
N LEU A 176 4.05 9.72 6.50
CA LEU A 176 3.06 9.31 5.51
C LEU A 176 3.49 7.98 4.88
N GLN A 177 2.70 6.93 5.07
CA GLN A 177 2.88 5.66 4.37
C GLN A 177 2.02 5.61 3.12
N ILE A 178 2.63 5.31 1.97
CA ILE A 178 1.95 5.08 0.69
C ILE A 178 2.19 3.64 0.25
N SER A 179 1.13 2.83 0.24
CA SER A 179 1.13 1.47 -0.31
C SER A 179 0.58 1.47 -1.73
N ILE A 180 1.31 0.90 -2.69
CA ILE A 180 0.84 0.66 -4.06
C ILE A 180 0.70 -0.86 -4.25
N PRO A 181 -0.54 -1.40 -4.17
CA PRO A 181 -0.80 -2.83 -4.12
C PRO A 181 -0.68 -3.49 -5.49
N HIS A 182 -0.72 -4.83 -5.48
CA HIS A 182 -0.61 -5.68 -6.67
C HIS A 182 -1.64 -5.34 -7.78
N ALA A 183 -2.83 -4.87 -7.42
CA ALA A 183 -3.94 -4.67 -8.35
C ALA A 183 -3.81 -3.42 -9.24
N ASP A 184 -2.96 -2.46 -8.85
CA ASP A 184 -2.89 -1.13 -9.48
C ASP A 184 -2.16 -1.08 -10.82
N LEU A 185 -1.46 -2.16 -11.14
CA LEU A 185 -0.71 -2.31 -12.38
C LEU A 185 -1.37 -3.32 -13.33
N THR A 186 -2.43 -3.99 -12.88
CA THR A 186 -3.19 -4.96 -13.68
C THR A 186 -4.48 -4.33 -14.21
N GLY A 187 -4.35 -3.46 -15.21
CA GLY A 187 -5.50 -2.88 -15.91
C GLY A 187 -6.29 -3.85 -16.81
N ARG A 188 -6.23 -5.18 -16.61
CA ARG A 188 -6.89 -6.17 -17.49
C ARG A 188 -7.39 -7.43 -16.77
N LEU A 189 -8.58 -7.86 -17.22
CA LEU A 189 -9.23 -9.14 -16.92
C LEU A 189 -8.47 -10.38 -17.46
N ASP A 190 -7.37 -10.18 -18.20
CA ASP A 190 -6.68 -11.25 -18.94
C ASP A 190 -5.53 -11.92 -18.16
N GLY A 191 -5.34 -11.61 -16.87
CA GLY A 191 -4.37 -12.30 -16.01
C GLY A 191 -2.88 -12.10 -16.39
N ARG A 192 -2.56 -11.32 -17.42
CA ARG A 192 -1.18 -10.87 -17.71
C ARG A 192 -0.85 -9.69 -16.81
N ARG A 193 0.08 -9.91 -15.87
CA ARG A 193 0.72 -8.84 -15.09
C ARG A 193 1.60 -8.03 -16.04
N GLU A 194 1.25 -6.77 -16.27
CA GLU A 194 2.11 -5.84 -17.00
C GLU A 194 3.13 -5.30 -16.00
N GLU A 195 4.41 -5.58 -16.23
CA GLU A 195 5.50 -5.14 -15.37
C GLU A 195 5.61 -3.61 -15.46
N THR A 196 5.61 -2.92 -14.32
CA THR A 196 5.87 -1.48 -14.30
C THR A 196 7.29 -1.27 -13.86
N TRP A 197 8.13 -0.86 -14.80
CA TRP A 197 9.48 -0.43 -14.49
C TRP A 197 9.48 0.96 -13.87
N LEU A 198 10.33 1.14 -12.87
CA LEU A 198 10.44 2.42 -12.17
C LEU A 198 11.90 2.72 -11.86
N ASP A 199 12.32 3.93 -12.20
CA ASP A 199 13.55 4.48 -11.66
C ASP A 199 13.32 4.91 -10.20
N VAL A 200 13.62 4.01 -9.27
CA VAL A 200 13.46 4.24 -7.82
C VAL A 200 14.33 5.40 -7.35
N LYS A 201 15.48 5.65 -7.99
CA LYS A 201 16.34 6.79 -7.63
C LYS A 201 15.72 8.11 -8.07
N ALA A 202 15.21 8.18 -9.30
CA ALA A 202 14.50 9.35 -9.78
C ALA A 202 13.27 9.66 -8.90
N LEU A 203 12.49 8.63 -8.53
CA LEU A 203 11.39 8.78 -7.58
C LEU A 203 11.88 9.32 -6.22
N SER A 204 12.94 8.74 -5.65
CA SER A 204 13.47 9.18 -4.35
C SER A 204 13.93 10.64 -4.36
N GLY A 205 14.55 11.09 -5.46
CA GLY A 205 14.95 12.48 -5.64
C GLY A 205 13.74 13.40 -5.77
N ALA A 206 12.75 13.01 -6.57
CA ALA A 206 11.51 13.78 -6.74
C ALA A 206 10.73 13.92 -5.42
N VAL A 207 10.63 12.85 -4.63
CA VAL A 207 10.00 12.87 -3.30
C VAL A 207 10.81 13.74 -2.34
N THR A 208 12.14 13.63 -2.34
CA THR A 208 13.01 14.48 -1.51
C THR A 208 12.81 15.96 -1.81
N VAL A 209 12.81 16.35 -3.10
CA VAL A 209 12.56 17.74 -3.51
C VAL A 209 11.17 18.19 -3.09
N LEU A 210 10.16 17.33 -3.25
CA LEU A 210 8.80 17.65 -2.84
C LEU A 210 8.71 17.91 -1.33
N LEU A 211 9.34 17.08 -0.51
CA LEU A 211 9.29 17.18 0.94
C LEU A 211 9.89 18.49 1.48
N THR A 212 10.84 19.08 0.76
CA THR A 212 11.36 20.42 1.14
C THR A 212 10.29 21.51 1.17
N LYS A 213 9.14 21.28 0.53
CA LYS A 213 7.98 22.20 0.50
C LYS A 213 6.85 21.80 1.47
N LEU A 214 7.02 20.70 2.21
CA LEU A 214 6.00 20.10 3.08
C LEU A 214 6.57 19.90 4.49
N PRO A 215 6.83 20.98 5.24
CA PRO A 215 7.58 20.91 6.50
C PRO A 215 6.83 20.17 7.62
N HIS A 216 5.49 20.05 7.54
CA HIS A 216 4.68 19.27 8.47
C HIS A 216 4.83 17.74 8.30
N LEU A 217 5.45 17.25 7.23
CA LEU A 217 5.79 15.83 7.08
C LEU A 217 7.23 15.57 7.48
N SER A 218 7.44 14.60 8.36
CA SER A 218 8.79 14.20 8.81
C SER A 218 9.42 13.16 7.91
N ALA A 219 8.62 12.25 7.35
CA ALA A 219 9.07 11.27 6.38
C ALA A 219 7.93 10.72 5.52
N VAL A 220 8.29 10.07 4.41
CA VAL A 220 7.39 9.28 3.58
C VAL A 220 7.94 7.87 3.45
N LEU A 221 7.12 6.88 3.77
CA LEU A 221 7.39 5.46 3.58
C LEU A 221 6.60 4.95 2.36
N ILE A 222 7.29 4.59 1.28
CA ILE A 222 6.68 4.10 0.05
C ILE A 222 6.87 2.60 -0.04
N VAL A 223 5.77 1.88 -0.27
CA VAL A 223 5.72 0.42 -0.38
C VAL A 223 5.18 0.03 -1.74
N LEU A 224 6.01 -0.63 -2.56
CA LEU A 224 5.68 -1.02 -3.94
C LEU A 224 5.65 -2.55 -4.04
N TRP A 225 4.51 -3.12 -4.44
CA TRP A 225 4.35 -4.57 -4.51
C TRP A 225 4.72 -5.20 -5.86
N ASP A 226 4.35 -4.58 -6.98
CA ASP A 226 4.53 -5.15 -8.34
C ASP A 226 5.34 -4.23 -9.28
N VAL A 227 6.39 -3.58 -8.77
CA VAL A 227 7.27 -2.69 -9.55
C VAL A 227 8.62 -3.34 -9.79
N GLU A 228 9.17 -3.23 -11.00
CA GLU A 228 10.54 -3.66 -11.30
C GLU A 228 11.48 -2.45 -11.23
N PRO A 229 12.43 -2.42 -10.27
CA PRO A 229 13.38 -1.31 -10.17
C PRO A 229 14.33 -1.32 -11.36
N LEU A 230 14.47 -0.18 -12.03
CA LEU A 230 15.44 -0.01 -13.10
C LEU A 230 16.86 0.02 -12.54
N PRO A 231 17.85 -0.57 -13.25
CA PRO A 231 19.24 -0.55 -12.81
C PRO A 231 19.71 0.89 -12.67
N SER A 232 20.29 1.20 -11.52
CA SER A 232 20.77 2.55 -11.27
C SER A 232 21.95 2.90 -12.15
N LYS A 233 21.81 3.97 -12.93
CA LYS A 233 22.89 4.53 -13.77
C LYS A 233 23.81 5.52 -13.03
N ALA A 234 23.42 5.95 -11.82
CA ALA A 234 24.14 6.98 -11.06
C ALA A 234 24.66 6.42 -9.72
N GLY A 235 25.92 6.70 -9.37
CA GLY A 235 26.52 6.28 -8.10
C GLY A 235 26.03 7.06 -6.87
N THR A 236 25.38 8.20 -7.08
CA THR A 236 24.94 9.08 -6.00
C THR A 236 23.86 8.41 -5.13
N ARG A 237 24.04 8.51 -3.81
CA ARG A 237 23.06 8.10 -2.80
C ARG A 237 22.64 9.33 -2.02
N LEU A 238 21.33 9.49 -1.82
CA LEU A 238 20.78 10.55 -1.00
C LEU A 238 20.83 10.10 0.46
N ALA A 239 21.49 10.88 1.33
CA ALA A 239 21.67 10.50 2.74
C ALA A 239 20.34 10.36 3.50
N ASN A 240 19.30 11.06 3.07
CA ASN A 240 17.97 11.03 3.67
C ASN A 240 17.07 9.91 3.12
N VAL A 241 17.57 9.04 2.24
CA VAL A 241 16.80 7.97 1.58
C VAL A 241 17.37 6.61 1.93
N GLU A 242 16.51 5.70 2.37
CA GLU A 242 16.80 4.28 2.55
C GLU A 242 15.90 3.46 1.61
N VAL A 243 16.47 2.49 0.89
CA VAL A 243 15.73 1.65 -0.06
C VAL A 243 16.10 0.19 0.13
N VAL A 244 15.09 -0.68 0.25
CA VAL A 244 15.24 -2.13 0.24
C VAL A 244 14.51 -2.68 -0.98
N GLU A 245 15.25 -3.40 -1.83
CA GLU A 245 14.74 -4.08 -3.01
C GLU A 245 14.80 -5.59 -2.79
N ARG A 246 13.66 -6.28 -2.93
CA ARG A 246 13.52 -7.71 -2.59
C ARG A 246 13.26 -8.55 -3.81
N ALA A 247 13.95 -9.68 -3.99
CA ALA A 247 13.86 -10.47 -5.21
C ALA A 247 12.42 -10.86 -5.62
N ARG A 248 12.15 -10.92 -6.93
CA ARG A 248 10.82 -11.18 -7.52
C ARG A 248 10.12 -12.47 -7.03
N HIS A 249 10.88 -13.45 -6.56
CA HIS A 249 10.30 -14.70 -6.03
C HIS A 249 9.67 -14.53 -4.64
N GLN A 250 10.01 -13.46 -3.90
CA GLN A 250 9.52 -13.17 -2.55
C GLN A 250 8.15 -12.48 -2.57
N ARG A 251 7.13 -13.17 -3.08
CA ARG A 251 5.79 -12.58 -3.32
C ARG A 251 4.96 -12.26 -2.07
N ALA A 252 5.40 -12.68 -0.89
CA ALA A 252 4.70 -12.43 0.37
C ALA A 252 5.08 -11.08 1.00
N VAL A 253 6.02 -10.36 0.39
CA VAL A 253 6.55 -9.09 0.87
C VAL A 253 6.64 -8.10 -0.29
N PRO A 254 6.61 -6.79 -0.01
CA PRO A 254 6.74 -5.77 -1.05
C PRO A 254 8.07 -5.88 -1.81
N ARG A 255 8.03 -5.62 -3.12
CA ARG A 255 9.20 -5.67 -4.01
C ARG A 255 10.17 -4.53 -3.69
N VAL A 256 9.66 -3.35 -3.36
CA VAL A 256 10.46 -2.20 -2.91
C VAL A 256 9.83 -1.58 -1.67
N ARG A 257 10.65 -1.31 -0.66
CA ARG A 257 10.32 -0.38 0.43
C ARG A 257 11.32 0.76 0.43
N MET A 258 10.82 1.97 0.57
CA MET A 258 11.63 3.17 0.54
C MET A 258 11.20 4.14 1.62
N LEU A 259 12.12 4.54 2.48
CA LEU A 259 11.93 5.60 3.45
C LEU A 259 12.65 6.86 2.97
N VAL A 260 11.90 7.94 2.77
CA VAL A 260 12.46 9.26 2.43
C VAL A 260 12.21 10.20 3.61
N ARG A 261 13.28 10.60 4.29
CA ARG A 261 13.23 11.56 5.41
C ARG A 261 13.17 12.98 4.87
N ASN A 262 12.36 13.83 5.50
CA ASN A 262 12.27 15.23 5.14
C ASN A 262 13.37 16.05 5.85
N PRO A 263 14.34 16.62 5.11
CA PRO A 263 15.39 17.45 5.71
C PRO A 263 14.88 18.82 6.21
N ARG A 264 13.63 19.19 5.90
CA ARG A 264 13.00 20.46 6.25
C ARG A 264 11.77 20.27 7.15
N ALA A 265 11.69 19.15 7.86
CA ALA A 265 10.57 18.90 8.77
C ALA A 265 10.57 19.89 9.95
N ASP A 266 9.40 20.43 10.29
CA ASP A 266 9.21 21.25 11.49
C ASP A 266 9.39 20.40 12.76
N ALA A 267 8.87 19.17 12.71
CA ALA A 267 9.07 18.15 13.73
C ALA A 267 9.83 16.95 13.11
N PRO A 268 11.17 16.93 13.14
CA PRO A 268 11.94 15.83 12.59
C PRO A 268 11.79 14.56 13.43
N LEU A 269 11.93 13.40 12.78
CA LEU A 269 12.02 12.12 13.48
C LEU A 269 13.31 12.07 14.30
N THR A 270 13.24 11.48 15.49
CA THR A 270 14.43 11.19 16.31
C THR A 270 15.27 10.08 15.68
N GLU A 271 16.53 9.92 16.12
CA GLU A 271 17.39 8.83 15.65
C GLU A 271 16.78 7.46 15.94
N ARG A 272 16.18 7.28 17.11
CA ARG A 272 15.50 6.04 17.51
C ARG A 272 14.31 5.72 16.62
N GLN A 273 13.48 6.72 16.31
CA GLN A 273 12.37 6.56 15.38
C GLN A 273 12.86 6.19 13.98
N VAL A 274 13.97 6.78 13.52
CA VAL A 274 14.58 6.45 12.23
C VAL A 274 15.12 5.03 12.21
N GLU A 275 15.81 4.59 13.25
CA GLU A 275 16.31 3.22 13.38
C GLU A 275 15.17 2.20 13.36
N MET A 276 14.11 2.43 14.14
CA MET A 276 12.92 1.60 14.13
C MET A 276 12.28 1.55 12.73
N LEU A 277 12.15 2.69 12.05
CA LEU A 277 11.59 2.72 10.69
C LEU A 277 12.48 2.01 9.67
N ARG A 278 13.79 1.92 9.90
CA ARG A 278 14.71 1.11 9.07
C ARG A 278 14.51 -0.38 9.27
N GLU A 279 14.19 -0.83 10.49
CA GLU A 279 13.94 -2.24 10.78
C GLU A 279 12.68 -2.78 10.06
N ILE A 280 11.74 -1.90 9.72
CA ILE A 280 10.53 -2.26 8.99
C ILE A 280 10.67 -2.16 7.45
N LEU A 281 11.84 -1.81 6.90
CA LEU A 281 12.11 -1.85 5.44
C LEU A 281 12.35 -3.30 4.93
#